data_AF-A0A942HB82-F1
#
_entry.id   AF-A0A942HB82-F1
#
_cell.length_a   1.000
_cell.length_b   1.000
_cell.length_c   1.000
_cell.angle_alpha   90.00
_cell.angle_beta   90.00
_cell.angle_gamma   90.00
#
_symmetry.space_group_name_H-M   'P 1'
#
loop_
_entity.id
_entity.type
_entity.pdbx_description
1 polymer ?
#
loop_
_entity_poly.entity_id
_entity_poly.type
_entity_poly.pdbx_seq_one_letter_code
_entity_poly.pdbx_strand_id
1 'polypeptide(L)'
;HDRYFLDRVIDKVFRFEGNGIVREYPGNYSAFLEIREREAEEKAQTIAESKAAKASPNPAETSPVKRKLSYKETRELEELESRIASAEARKIEIEKLMADNPSDYVLIQQLDAESQTLQAELEKDMERWAELAEFA
;
A
#
# COMPACT_ATOMS: atom_id res chain seq x y z
N HIS A 1 -5.27 -0.68 -6.52
CA HIS A 1 -6.62 -0.11 -6.58
C HIS A 1 -7.40 -0.52 -5.35
N ASP A 2 -7.77 0.49 -4.57
CA ASP A 2 -8.68 0.45 -3.42
C ASP A 2 -8.58 -0.82 -2.55
N ARG A 3 -7.53 -0.88 -1.74
CA ARG A 3 -7.33 -1.94 -0.74
C ARG A 3 -8.52 -2.00 0.22
N TYR A 4 -9.14 -0.86 0.53
CA TYR A 4 -10.34 -0.77 1.37
C TYR A 4 -11.56 -1.44 0.72
N PHE A 5 -11.73 -1.31 -0.59
CA PHE A 5 -12.73 -2.05 -1.35
C PHE A 5 -12.46 -3.56 -1.33
N LEU A 6 -11.22 -3.99 -1.60
CA LEU A 6 -10.85 -5.41 -1.56
C LEU A 6 -11.03 -6.01 -0.16
N ASP A 7 -10.73 -5.23 0.88
CA ASP A 7 -10.86 -5.68 2.26
C ASP A 7 -12.33 -5.88 2.68
N ARG A 8 -13.24 -5.13 2.07
CA ARG A 8 -14.68 -5.14 2.38
C ARG A 8 -15.51 -6.08 1.49
N VAL A 9 -14.99 -6.47 0.32
CA VAL A 9 -15.71 -7.27 -0.68
C VAL A 9 -15.21 -8.72 -0.73
N ILE A 10 -13.96 -8.97 -0.35
CA ILE A 10 -13.34 -10.29 -0.47
C ILE A 10 -13.42 -11.04 0.85
N ASP A 11 -14.09 -12.19 0.80
CA ASP A 11 -14.22 -13.13 1.93
C ASP A 11 -13.13 -14.22 1.90
N LYS A 12 -12.57 -14.51 0.71
CA LYS A 12 -11.61 -15.60 0.48
C LYS A 12 -10.57 -15.25 -0.60
N VAL A 13 -9.31 -15.58 -0.34
CA VAL A 13 -8.19 -15.38 -1.28
C VAL A 13 -7.60 -16.74 -1.69
N PHE A 14 -7.47 -16.96 -2.99
CA PHE A 14 -6.82 -18.16 -3.55
C PHE A 14 -5.43 -17.83 -4.06
N ARG A 15 -4.42 -18.59 -3.60
CA ARG A 15 -3.03 -18.45 -4.05
C ARG A 15 -2.57 -19.70 -4.78
N PHE A 16 -1.94 -19.49 -5.93
CA PHE A 16 -1.26 -20.52 -6.70
C PHE A 16 0.23 -20.54 -6.31
N GLU A 17 0.70 -21.62 -5.68
CA GLU A 17 2.13 -21.79 -5.31
C GLU A 17 2.94 -22.54 -6.39
N GLY A 18 2.34 -22.82 -7.55
CA GLY A 18 2.93 -23.68 -8.59
C GLY A 18 2.72 -25.17 -8.29
N ASN A 19 3.08 -26.04 -9.23
CA ASN A 19 2.87 -27.51 -9.15
C ASN A 19 1.40 -27.97 -8.93
N GLY A 20 0.41 -27.15 -9.30
CA GLY A 20 -1.01 -27.48 -9.15
C GLY A 20 -1.53 -27.38 -7.71
N ILE A 21 -0.76 -26.81 -6.79
CA ILE A 21 -1.15 -26.63 -5.40
C ILE A 21 -1.82 -25.26 -5.25
N VAL A 22 -3.11 -25.28 -4.90
CA VAL A 22 -3.91 -24.10 -4.58
C VAL A 22 -4.12 -24.08 -3.08
N ARG A 23 -3.77 -22.97 -2.42
CA ARG A 23 -4.07 -22.73 -1.02
C ARG A 23 -5.17 -21.69 -0.88
N GLU A 24 -6.18 -22.03 -0.08
CA GLU A 24 -7.26 -21.13 0.30
C GLU A 24 -6.85 -20.43 1.60
N TYR A 25 -6.94 -19.10 1.59
CA TYR A 25 -6.76 -18.27 2.78
C TYR A 25 -8.12 -17.65 3.15
N PRO A 26 -8.67 -17.96 4.33
CA PRO A 26 -9.90 -17.34 4.80
C PRO A 26 -9.61 -15.91 5.26
N GLY A 27 -10.41 -14.96 4.79
CA GLY A 27 -10.32 -13.56 5.21
C GLY A 27 -10.02 -12.57 4.08
N ASN A 28 -9.96 -11.31 4.50
CA ASN A 28 -9.74 -10.16 3.64
C ASN A 28 -8.28 -10.06 3.16
N TYR A 29 -8.01 -9.12 2.25
CA TYR A 29 -6.69 -8.95 1.66
C TYR A 29 -5.60 -8.60 2.70
N SER A 30 -5.95 -7.87 3.76
CA SER A 30 -5.01 -7.53 4.84
C SER A 30 -4.60 -8.76 5.64
N ALA A 31 -5.56 -9.64 5.98
CA ALA A 31 -5.27 -10.90 6.64
C ALA A 31 -4.37 -11.82 5.79
N PHE A 32 -4.58 -11.84 4.47
CA PHE A 32 -3.71 -12.57 3.55
C PHE A 32 -2.25 -12.08 3.60
N LEU A 33 -2.02 -10.76 3.68
CA LEU A 33 -0.68 -10.19 3.78
C LEU A 33 0.02 -10.57 5.09
N GLU A 34 -0.69 -10.51 6.22
CA GLU A 34 -0.15 -10.91 7.53
C GLU A 34 0.23 -12.40 7.57
N ILE A 35 -0.64 -13.27 7.04
CA ILE A 35 -0.37 -14.71 6.97
C ILE A 35 0.85 -14.97 6.06
N ARG A 36 0.96 -14.24 4.95
CA ARG A 36 2.08 -14.36 4.03
C ARG A 36 3.40 -13.91 4.66
N GLU A 37 3.39 -12.85 5.45
CA GLU A 37 4.58 -12.36 6.17
C GLU A 37 5.04 -13.39 7.22
N ARG A 38 4.09 -13.94 7.98
CA ARG A 38 4.34 -15.00 8.95
C ARG A 38 4.86 -16.29 8.31
N GLU A 39 4.29 -16.74 7.19
CA GLU A 39 4.79 -17.90 6.44
C GLU A 39 6.19 -17.66 5.85
N ALA A 40 6.54 -16.43 5.49
CA ALA A 40 7.87 -16.07 5.03
C ALA A 40 8.92 -16.14 6.17
N GLU A 41 8.53 -15.73 7.38
CA GLU A 41 9.37 -15.86 8.58
C GLU A 41 9.54 -17.32 9.03
N GLU A 42 8.49 -18.14 9.00
CA GLU A 42 8.60 -19.58 9.32
C GLU A 42 9.43 -20.37 8.30
N LYS A 43 9.37 -20.00 7.00
CA LYS A 43 10.29 -20.55 5.98
C LYS A 43 11.74 -20.11 6.21
N ALA A 44 11.99 -18.93 6.76
CA ALA A 44 13.35 -18.50 7.09
C ALA A 44 13.93 -19.27 8.29
N GLN A 45 13.10 -19.65 9.26
CA GLN A 45 13.53 -20.41 10.44
C GLN A 45 13.80 -21.88 10.15
N THR A 46 13.01 -22.52 9.28
CA THR A 46 13.23 -23.93 8.87
C THR A 46 14.51 -24.13 8.03
N ILE A 47 15.02 -23.08 7.37
CA ILE A 47 16.29 -23.12 6.62
C ILE A 47 17.52 -23.00 7.54
N ALA A 48 17.35 -22.46 8.76
CA ALA A 48 18.45 -22.26 9.71
C ALA A 48 18.89 -23.56 10.41
N GLU A 49 17.97 -24.51 10.67
CA GLU A 49 18.30 -25.77 11.35
C GLU A 49 18.92 -26.84 10.44
N SER A 50 18.73 -26.76 9.11
CA SER A 50 19.33 -27.73 8.17
C SER A 50 20.72 -27.34 7.63
N LYS A 51 21.27 -26.16 7.99
CA LYS A 51 22.54 -25.66 7.44
C LYS A 51 23.78 -25.88 8.31
N ALA A 52 23.68 -26.57 9.44
CA ALA A 52 24.83 -26.84 10.32
C ALA A 52 25.72 -28.04 9.89
N ALA A 53 25.36 -28.77 8.84
CA ALA A 53 26.13 -29.94 8.40
C ALA A 53 26.32 -29.98 6.88
N LYS A 54 27.20 -29.10 6.35
CA LYS A 54 28.21 -29.42 5.31
C LYS A 54 28.86 -28.14 4.82
N ALA A 55 30.10 -27.95 5.26
CA ALA A 55 31.02 -26.99 4.68
C ALA A 55 31.53 -27.52 3.32
N SER A 56 31.35 -26.72 2.27
CA SER A 56 32.26 -26.64 1.12
C SER A 56 32.18 -25.23 0.54
N PRO A 57 33.32 -24.64 0.12
CA PRO A 57 33.34 -23.31 -0.47
C PRO A 57 33.05 -23.43 -1.97
N ASN A 58 32.06 -22.69 -2.47
CA ASN A 58 32.04 -22.32 -3.88
C ASN A 58 31.45 -20.91 -4.05
N PRO A 59 31.94 -20.12 -5.02
CA PRO A 59 31.75 -18.68 -5.10
C PRO A 59 30.49 -18.28 -5.87
N ALA A 60 30.04 -17.07 -5.58
CA ALA A 60 29.09 -16.27 -6.36
C ALA A 60 27.67 -16.85 -6.52
N GLU A 61 26.81 -16.53 -5.55
CA GLU A 61 25.41 -16.22 -5.84
C GLU A 61 25.12 -14.82 -5.29
N THR A 62 25.25 -13.83 -6.17
CA THR A 62 24.61 -12.52 -5.98
C THR A 62 23.11 -12.74 -6.01
N SER A 63 22.55 -13.11 -4.85
CA SER A 63 21.11 -13.01 -4.64
C SER A 63 20.76 -11.54 -4.84
N PRO A 64 19.77 -11.18 -5.69
CA PRO A 64 19.32 -9.81 -5.75
C PRO A 64 18.76 -9.51 -4.36
N VAL A 65 19.48 -8.68 -3.60
CA VAL A 65 19.00 -8.18 -2.32
C VAL A 65 17.73 -7.42 -2.67
N LYS A 66 16.57 -8.05 -2.45
CA LYS A 66 15.28 -7.38 -2.50
C LYS A 66 15.44 -6.16 -1.61
N ARG A 67 15.38 -4.97 -2.20
CA ARG A 67 15.45 -3.71 -1.45
C ARG A 67 14.26 -3.74 -0.51
N LYS A 68 14.52 -4.08 0.77
CA LYS A 68 13.56 -3.78 1.82
C LYS A 68 13.45 -2.26 1.86
N LEU A 69 12.24 -1.71 1.82
CA LEU A 69 12.00 -0.28 1.99
C LEU A 69 12.86 0.22 3.16
N SER A 70 13.63 1.25 2.91
CA SER A 70 14.35 1.97 3.95
C SER A 70 13.34 2.53 4.93
N TYR A 71 13.72 2.60 6.21
CA TYR A 71 12.94 3.28 7.26
C TYR A 71 12.47 4.69 6.83
N LYS A 72 13.25 5.36 5.98
CA LYS A 72 12.89 6.66 5.39
C LYS A 72 11.73 6.57 4.40
N GLU A 73 11.67 5.53 3.59
CA GLU A 73 10.60 5.30 2.59
C GLU A 73 9.29 4.91 3.28
N THR A 74 9.34 4.10 4.33
CA THR A 74 8.15 3.76 5.13
C THR A 74 7.54 5.00 5.77
N ARG A 75 8.37 5.86 6.36
CA ARG A 75 7.93 7.12 6.94
C ARG A 75 7.37 8.09 5.89
N GLU A 76 8.01 8.19 4.72
CA GLU A 76 7.51 9.00 3.60
C GLU A 76 6.11 8.51 3.15
N LEU A 77 5.91 7.20 3.14
CA LEU A 77 4.61 6.57 2.81
C LEU A 77 3.54 6.93 3.85
N GLU A 78 3.83 6.83 5.15
CA GLU A 78 2.91 7.24 6.22
C GLU A 78 2.55 8.74 6.15
N GLU A 79 3.54 9.60 5.85
CA GLU A 79 3.33 11.04 5.70
C GLU A 79 2.48 11.36 4.46
N LEU A 80 2.68 10.64 3.34
CA LEU A 80 1.86 10.75 2.13
C LEU A 80 0.43 10.29 2.38
N GLU A 81 0.22 9.14 3.04
CA GLU A 81 -1.11 8.64 3.39
C GLU A 81 -1.88 9.65 4.25
N SER A 82 -1.21 10.24 5.26
CA SER A 82 -1.80 11.27 6.11
C SER A 82 -2.17 12.54 5.32
N ARG A 83 -1.32 12.95 4.37
CA ARG A 83 -1.58 14.11 3.50
C ARG A 83 -2.75 13.86 2.56
N ILE A 84 -2.80 12.69 1.92
CA ILE A 84 -3.90 12.28 1.04
C ILE A 84 -5.22 12.29 1.82
N ALA A 85 -5.27 11.65 2.99
CA ALA A 85 -6.46 11.62 3.83
C ALA A 85 -6.93 13.04 4.24
N SER A 86 -5.99 13.94 4.54
CA SER A 86 -6.30 15.34 4.87
C SER A 86 -6.83 16.12 3.66
N ALA A 87 -6.26 15.91 2.47
CA ALA A 87 -6.70 16.55 1.24
C ALA A 87 -8.11 16.06 0.82
N GLU A 88 -8.39 14.77 0.95
CA GLU A 88 -9.72 14.20 0.73
C GLU A 88 -10.75 14.77 1.69
N ALA A 89 -10.43 14.84 2.99
CA ALA A 89 -11.32 15.43 3.98
C ALA A 89 -11.61 16.91 3.68
N ARG A 90 -10.60 17.67 3.25
CA ARG A 90 -10.77 19.06 2.86
C ARG A 90 -11.65 19.20 1.62
N LYS A 91 -11.54 18.30 0.64
CA LYS A 91 -12.41 18.29 -0.54
C LYS A 91 -13.88 18.07 -0.18
N ILE A 92 -14.16 17.14 0.72
CA ILE A 92 -15.53 16.90 1.24
C ILE A 92 -16.06 18.15 1.96
N GLU A 93 -15.22 18.83 2.74
CA GLU A 93 -15.61 20.08 3.41
C GLU A 93 -15.91 21.19 2.40
N ILE A 94 -15.10 21.33 1.35
CA ILE A 94 -15.33 22.28 0.25
C ILE A 94 -16.67 21.99 -0.44
N GLU A 95 -16.95 20.72 -0.78
CA GLU A 95 -18.23 20.32 -1.37
C GLU A 95 -19.42 20.67 -0.47
N LYS A 96 -19.27 20.46 0.85
CA LYS A 96 -20.30 20.83 1.82
C LYS A 96 -20.50 22.35 1.89
N LEU A 97 -19.43 23.13 1.88
CA LEU A 97 -19.49 24.59 1.89
C LEU A 97 -20.15 25.14 0.62
N MET A 98 -19.88 24.55 -0.54
CA MET A 98 -20.55 24.88 -1.80
C MET A 98 -22.05 24.56 -1.74
N ALA A 99 -22.43 23.41 -1.16
CA ALA A 99 -23.83 23.03 -1.02
C ALA A 99 -24.61 23.91 -0.02
N ASP A 100 -23.95 24.39 1.05
CA ASP A 100 -24.55 25.25 2.07
C ASP A 100 -24.72 26.70 1.57
N ASN A 101 -23.90 27.14 0.61
CA ASN A 101 -23.89 28.51 0.09
C ASN A 101 -24.16 28.57 -1.43
N PRO A 102 -25.33 28.12 -1.92
CA PRO A 102 -25.59 27.96 -3.37
C PRO A 102 -25.71 29.29 -4.14
N SER A 103 -25.91 30.41 -3.45
CA SER A 103 -26.10 31.73 -4.07
C SER A 103 -24.82 32.59 -4.07
N ASP A 104 -23.77 32.18 -3.37
CA ASP A 104 -22.51 32.93 -3.31
C ASP A 104 -21.54 32.46 -4.40
N TYR A 105 -21.75 33.00 -5.60
CA TYR A 105 -20.97 32.64 -6.79
C TYR A 105 -19.47 32.95 -6.66
N VAL A 106 -19.10 33.95 -5.86
CA VAL A 106 -17.68 34.32 -5.65
C VAL A 106 -17.01 33.29 -4.75
N LEU A 107 -17.66 32.92 -3.65
CA LEU A 107 -17.19 31.87 -2.76
C LEU A 107 -17.09 30.52 -3.48
N ILE A 108 -18.11 30.16 -4.28
CA ILE A 108 -18.10 28.92 -5.06
C ILE A 108 -16.91 28.90 -6.03
N GLN A 109 -16.60 30.00 -6.73
CA GLN A 109 -15.42 30.03 -7.61
C GLN A 109 -14.09 29.89 -6.85
N GLN A 110 -13.97 30.50 -5.67
CA GLN A 110 -12.77 30.34 -4.85
C GLN A 110 -12.60 28.90 -4.35
N LEU A 111 -13.70 28.30 -3.91
CA LEU A 111 -13.74 26.91 -3.46
C LEU A 111 -13.45 25.93 -4.60
N ASP A 112 -13.94 26.19 -5.80
CA ASP A 112 -13.63 25.39 -6.99
C ASP A 112 -12.14 25.46 -7.35
N ALA A 113 -11.54 26.66 -7.33
CA ALA A 113 -10.10 26.84 -7.54
C ALA A 113 -9.24 26.15 -6.46
N GLU A 114 -9.68 26.19 -5.19
CA GLU A 114 -9.04 25.45 -4.09
C GLU A 114 -9.17 23.93 -4.31
N SER A 115 -10.35 23.44 -4.69
CA SER A 115 -10.59 22.03 -5.00
C SER A 115 -9.73 21.54 -6.17
N GLN A 116 -9.59 22.33 -7.24
CA GLN A 116 -8.74 21.98 -8.38
C GLN A 116 -7.26 21.87 -7.97
N THR A 117 -6.79 22.81 -7.13
CA THR A 117 -5.42 22.81 -6.61
C THR A 117 -5.17 21.58 -5.75
N LEU A 118 -6.08 21.31 -4.79
CA LEU A 118 -6.02 20.11 -3.95
C LEU A 118 -6.05 18.83 -4.78
N GLN A 119 -6.84 18.79 -5.85
CA GLN A 119 -6.90 17.61 -6.73
C GLN A 119 -5.58 17.38 -7.47
N ALA A 120 -4.91 18.44 -7.93
CA ALA A 120 -3.58 18.34 -8.55
C ALA A 120 -2.50 17.92 -7.54
N GLU A 121 -2.56 18.41 -6.31
CA GLU A 121 -1.65 17.97 -5.23
C GLU A 121 -1.86 16.49 -4.89
N LEU A 122 -3.12 16.06 -4.79
CA LEU A 122 -3.49 14.67 -4.50
C LEU A 122 -3.01 13.73 -5.61
N GLU A 123 -3.14 14.13 -6.88
CA GLU A 123 -2.61 13.36 -8.03
C GLU A 123 -1.09 13.18 -7.92
N LYS A 124 -0.36 14.24 -7.60
CA LYS A 124 1.10 14.19 -7.40
C LYS A 124 1.51 13.32 -6.21
N ASP A 125 0.82 13.46 -5.08
CA ASP A 125 1.08 12.65 -3.88
C ASP A 125 0.76 11.16 -4.14
N MET A 126 -0.29 10.86 -4.91
CA MET A 126 -0.62 9.49 -5.33
C MET A 126 0.42 8.92 -6.29
N GLU A 127 0.90 9.69 -7.27
CA GLU A 127 1.99 9.27 -8.15
C GLU A 127 3.23 8.91 -7.33
N ARG A 128 3.60 9.77 -6.40
CA ARG A 128 4.75 9.54 -5.52
C ARG A 128 4.57 8.31 -4.63
N TRP A 129 3.37 8.13 -4.07
CA TRP A 129 3.03 6.95 -3.28
C TRP A 129 3.11 5.68 -4.13
N ALA A 130 2.64 5.72 -5.37
CA ALA A 130 2.69 4.59 -6.30
C ALA A 130 4.13 4.20 -6.63
N GLU A 131 5.01 5.18 -6.90
CA GLU A 131 6.44 4.91 -7.12
C GLU A 131 7.06 4.18 -5.92
N LEU A 132 6.82 4.67 -4.70
CA LEU A 132 7.34 4.05 -3.47
C LEU A 132 6.78 2.64 -3.26
N ALA A 133 5.50 2.43 -3.58
CA ALA A 133 4.86 1.13 -3.48
C ALA A 133 5.41 0.11 -4.50
N GLU A 134 5.89 0.55 -5.67
CA GLU A 134 6.59 -0.34 -6.62
C GLU A 134 7.95 -0.83 -6.11
N PHE A 135 8.59 -0.07 -5.22
CA PHE A 135 9.85 -0.46 -4.58
C PHE A 135 9.67 -1.33 -3.31
N ALA A 136 8.42 -1.55 -2.87
CA ALA A 136 8.04 -2.39 -1.73
C ALA A 136 7.89 -3.88 -2.08
#